data_AF-A0A7C6LSJ8-F1
#
_entry.id   AF-A0A7C6LSJ8-F1
#
_cell.length_a   1.000
_cell.length_b   1.000
_cell.length_c   1.000
_cell.angle_alpha   90.00
_cell.angle_beta   90.00
_cell.angle_gamma   90.00
#
_symmetry.space_group_name_H-M   'P 1'
#
loop_
_entity.id
_entity.type
_entity.pdbx_description
1 polymer ?
#
loop_
_entity_poly.entity_id
_entity_poly.type
_entity_poly.pdbx_seq_one_letter_code
_entity_poly.pdbx_strand_id
1 'polypeptide(L)'
;MPSTEETPATPHVGVEEETTSTPHVGADPTPTKPVRRAKTTGLAKGEPVAGVAKVDPIMIIDNVSRHFGGLTAVDVEHLEIPRGAITALIGPNGAGKTTLFNLLCGFDKPNSGTWSYDGTQLAGIPSFKVARMGQVRTFQLTKSLSLLSVLENMKLGATRQKGEKLWASVLPMLWRSQEREIEQKALGLLDRFKLGEKASDFAASLSGGQRKLLEMARALMSDPQLVMLDEPMAGVNPALTQSLLDHIVDLKELGMTVLFVEHDMHMVRHIADWVVVMAEGRVVAEGPPETVMQDPAVIDAYLGRHQDVDLGVVTGRVAGKIGAEERELLEEIEEETEHAVTEEHA
;
A
#
# COMPACT_ATOMS: atom_id res chain seq x y z
N MET A 1 -22.16 39.37 -67.25
CA MET A 1 -22.31 40.79 -67.60
C MET A 1 -23.11 40.84 -68.90
N PRO A 2 -24.21 41.62 -69.01
CA PRO A 2 -24.64 42.79 -68.20
C PRO A 2 -25.81 42.46 -67.24
N SER A 3 -25.93 43.07 -66.04
CA SER A 3 -26.48 44.41 -65.65
C SER A 3 -28.03 44.44 -65.66
N THR A 4 -28.82 44.97 -64.71
CA THR A 4 -28.74 45.78 -63.46
C THR A 4 -30.22 45.83 -62.97
N GLU A 5 -30.57 45.48 -61.73
CA GLU A 5 -30.62 46.30 -60.50
C GLU A 5 -31.78 47.31 -60.43
N GLU A 6 -32.68 47.14 -59.45
CA GLU A 6 -33.24 48.27 -58.67
C GLU A 6 -33.84 47.78 -57.33
N THR A 7 -33.42 48.44 -56.24
CA THR A 7 -33.94 48.36 -54.85
C THR A 7 -34.79 49.61 -54.59
N PRO A 8 -35.58 49.72 -53.50
CA PRO A 8 -35.04 50.49 -52.36
C PRO A 8 -35.51 50.10 -50.93
N ALA A 9 -34.56 50.25 -50.01
CA ALA A 9 -34.54 50.77 -48.62
C ALA A 9 -35.69 50.58 -47.58
N THR A 10 -35.22 50.08 -46.41
CA THR A 10 -35.59 50.19 -44.96
C THR A 10 -36.12 51.56 -44.45
N PRO A 11 -36.66 51.75 -43.20
CA PRO A 11 -36.25 51.13 -41.90
C PRO A 11 -37.31 50.91 -40.77
N HIS A 12 -36.95 50.18 -39.69
CA HIS A 12 -36.99 50.62 -38.27
C HIS A 12 -36.96 49.47 -37.22
N VAL A 13 -35.90 49.48 -36.39
CA VAL A 13 -35.77 49.31 -34.92
C VAL A 13 -36.77 48.44 -34.13
N GLY A 14 -36.24 47.50 -33.32
CA GLY A 14 -36.97 46.86 -32.22
C GLY A 14 -36.16 45.88 -31.36
N VAL A 15 -35.43 46.43 -30.37
CA VAL A 15 -35.18 45.98 -28.97
C VAL A 15 -34.78 44.53 -28.67
N GLU A 16 -33.64 44.42 -27.97
CA GLU A 16 -33.08 43.25 -27.28
C GLU A 16 -34.01 42.70 -26.17
N GLU A 17 -34.18 41.38 -26.11
CA GLU A 17 -34.62 40.69 -24.89
C GLU A 17 -33.55 39.67 -24.46
N GLU A 18 -32.96 39.98 -23.32
CA GLU A 18 -31.99 39.22 -22.55
C GLU A 18 -32.67 37.96 -21.98
N THR A 19 -32.37 36.78 -22.53
CA THR A 19 -32.76 35.51 -21.90
C THR A 19 -31.58 34.96 -21.10
N THR A 20 -31.72 35.08 -19.79
CA THR A 20 -30.81 34.58 -18.76
C THR A 20 -30.66 33.07 -18.85
N SER A 21 -29.51 32.59 -19.33
CA SER A 21 -29.14 31.18 -19.26
C SER A 21 -28.64 30.85 -17.86
N THR A 22 -29.36 29.96 -17.19
CA THR A 22 -29.02 29.44 -15.86
C THR A 22 -27.80 28.51 -15.97
N PRO A 23 -26.82 28.58 -15.06
CA PRO A 23 -25.65 27.74 -15.14
C PRO A 23 -26.01 26.28 -14.80
N HIS A 24 -25.56 25.35 -15.64
CA HIS A 24 -25.57 23.92 -15.35
C HIS A 24 -24.71 23.66 -14.11
N VAL A 25 -25.37 23.51 -12.95
CA VAL A 25 -24.77 23.01 -11.73
C VAL A 25 -24.40 21.55 -11.97
N GLY A 26 -23.11 21.25 -11.85
CA GLY A 26 -22.54 19.93 -12.01
C GLY A 26 -23.22 18.91 -11.10
N ALA A 27 -23.52 17.74 -11.66
CA ALA A 27 -23.91 16.60 -10.85
C ALA A 27 -22.73 16.22 -9.96
N ASP A 28 -22.90 16.40 -8.65
CA ASP A 28 -21.98 15.89 -7.63
C ASP A 28 -21.74 14.39 -7.88
N PRO A 29 -20.49 13.91 -7.96
CA PRO A 29 -20.22 12.49 -8.02
C PRO A 29 -20.77 11.86 -6.74
N THR A 30 -21.87 11.11 -6.88
CA THR A 30 -22.46 10.39 -5.76
C THR A 30 -21.40 9.47 -5.17
N PRO A 31 -21.07 9.57 -3.87
CA PRO A 31 -20.08 8.69 -3.27
C PRO A 31 -20.57 7.26 -3.40
N THR A 32 -19.87 6.46 -4.22
CA THR A 32 -20.06 5.02 -4.30
C THR A 32 -19.88 4.45 -2.90
N LYS A 33 -20.97 3.95 -2.31
CA LYS A 33 -20.92 3.24 -1.03
C LYS A 33 -19.85 2.13 -1.15
N PRO A 34 -18.91 2.01 -0.21
CA PRO A 34 -17.91 0.95 -0.26
C PRO A 34 -18.66 -0.38 -0.16
N VAL A 35 -18.62 -1.16 -1.24
CA VAL A 35 -19.20 -2.50 -1.25
C VAL A 35 -18.34 -3.35 -0.31
N ARG A 36 -18.83 -3.60 0.90
CA ARG A 36 -18.16 -4.48 1.86
C ARG A 36 -18.18 -5.90 1.29
N ARG A 37 -17.09 -6.28 0.61
CA ARG A 37 -16.94 -7.61 0.03
C ARG A 37 -16.69 -8.65 1.13
N ALA A 38 -17.11 -9.89 0.88
CA ALA A 38 -17.01 -10.96 1.86
C ALA A 38 -15.53 -11.29 2.15
N LYS A 39 -15.18 -11.34 3.44
CA LYS A 39 -13.86 -11.78 3.89
C LYS A 39 -13.75 -13.30 3.82
N THR A 40 -12.57 -13.78 3.47
CA THR A 40 -12.26 -15.21 3.52
C THR A 40 -12.15 -15.64 4.98
N THR A 41 -12.88 -16.68 5.38
CA THR A 41 -12.89 -17.20 6.76
C THR A 41 -12.39 -18.63 6.80
N GLY A 42 -12.09 -19.16 7.99
CA GLY A 42 -11.58 -20.54 8.13
C GLY A 42 -10.15 -20.72 7.61
N LEU A 43 -9.33 -19.67 7.67
CA LEU A 43 -7.96 -19.66 7.16
C LEU A 43 -6.96 -20.41 8.05
N ALA A 44 -7.28 -20.61 9.34
CA ALA A 44 -6.43 -21.27 10.33
C ALA A 44 -7.00 -22.64 10.72
N LYS A 45 -6.12 -23.60 11.04
CA LYS A 45 -6.47 -24.95 11.51
C LYS A 45 -6.77 -25.02 13.02
N GLY A 46 -6.50 -23.95 13.76
CA GLY A 46 -6.69 -23.86 15.21
C GLY A 46 -7.00 -22.44 15.66
N GLU A 47 -6.85 -22.19 16.96
CA GLU A 47 -7.03 -20.86 17.56
C GLU A 47 -6.08 -19.83 16.92
N PRO A 48 -6.52 -18.57 16.73
CA PRO A 48 -5.73 -17.50 16.14
C PRO A 48 -4.67 -17.00 17.13
N VAL A 49 -3.58 -17.77 17.23
CA VAL A 49 -2.38 -17.44 18.01
C VAL A 49 -1.18 -17.31 17.09
N ALA A 50 -0.12 -16.64 17.56
CA ALA A 50 1.14 -16.52 16.83
C ALA A 50 1.67 -17.90 16.38
N GLY A 51 1.91 -18.07 15.08
CA GLY A 51 2.42 -19.31 14.51
C GLY A 51 1.34 -20.39 14.31
N VAL A 52 0.07 -20.01 14.18
CA VAL A 52 -0.99 -21.00 13.88
C VAL A 52 -0.90 -21.47 12.43
N ALA A 53 -0.91 -22.79 12.25
CA ALA A 53 -0.94 -23.42 10.94
C ALA A 53 -2.20 -23.02 10.15
N LYS A 54 -2.01 -22.75 8.86
CA LYS A 54 -3.04 -22.31 7.92
C LYS A 54 -3.58 -23.46 7.08
N VAL A 55 -4.76 -23.24 6.54
CA VAL A 55 -5.35 -24.10 5.50
C VAL A 55 -4.76 -23.68 4.16
N ASP A 56 -4.17 -24.63 3.43
CA ASP A 56 -3.47 -24.40 2.15
C ASP A 56 -2.50 -23.19 2.16
N PRO A 57 -1.41 -23.25 2.95
CA PRO A 57 -0.42 -22.19 2.95
C PRO A 57 0.34 -22.14 1.62
N ILE A 58 0.38 -20.97 0.98
CA ILE A 58 1.23 -20.73 -0.20
C ILE A 58 2.68 -20.44 0.22
N MET A 59 2.89 -19.93 1.43
CA MET A 59 4.21 -19.60 1.96
C MET A 59 4.30 -20.09 3.40
N ILE A 60 5.41 -20.75 3.70
CA ILE A 60 5.72 -21.31 5.03
C ILE A 60 7.11 -20.82 5.43
N ILE A 61 7.24 -20.31 6.65
CA ILE A 61 8.44 -19.67 7.20
C ILE A 61 8.73 -20.34 8.54
N ASP A 62 9.89 -20.97 8.67
CA ASP A 62 10.28 -21.76 9.84
C ASP A 62 11.65 -21.34 10.37
N ASN A 63 11.70 -20.92 11.62
CA ASN A 63 12.90 -20.56 12.38
C ASN A 63 13.82 -19.55 11.67
N VAL A 64 13.21 -18.59 10.97
CA VAL A 64 13.92 -17.60 10.16
C VAL A 64 14.42 -16.46 11.04
N SER A 65 15.74 -16.28 11.07
CA SER A 65 16.38 -15.18 11.79
C SER A 65 17.23 -14.29 10.87
N ARG A 66 17.31 -13.00 11.20
CA ARG A 66 18.19 -12.03 10.53
C ARG A 66 18.76 -11.04 11.54
N HIS A 67 20.08 -10.94 11.55
CA HIS A 67 20.86 -10.08 12.44
C HIS A 67 21.65 -9.05 11.63
N PHE A 68 21.70 -7.82 12.13
CA PHE A 68 22.57 -6.76 11.62
C PHE A 68 23.48 -6.28 12.75
N GLY A 69 24.74 -6.73 12.75
CA GLY A 69 25.64 -6.51 13.88
C GLY A 69 25.06 -7.14 15.15
N GLY A 70 24.87 -6.34 16.20
CA GLY A 70 24.28 -6.78 17.47
C GLY A 70 22.74 -6.74 17.53
N LEU A 71 22.06 -6.27 16.46
CA LEU A 71 20.61 -6.15 16.42
C LEU A 71 19.98 -7.37 15.74
N THR A 72 19.08 -8.07 16.43
CA THR A 72 18.18 -9.06 15.83
C THR A 72 17.00 -8.34 15.18
N ALA A 73 16.97 -8.29 13.85
CA ALA A 73 15.93 -7.59 13.10
C ALA A 73 14.72 -8.47 12.76
N VAL A 74 14.92 -9.78 12.63
CA VAL A 74 13.87 -10.78 12.43
C VAL A 74 14.23 -12.03 13.24
N ASP A 75 13.25 -12.58 13.95
CA ASP A 75 13.34 -13.80 14.75
C ASP A 75 11.96 -14.48 14.74
N VAL A 76 11.62 -15.10 13.61
CA VAL A 76 10.30 -15.70 13.37
C VAL A 76 10.40 -17.21 13.53
N GLU A 77 9.78 -17.73 14.59
CA GLU A 77 9.72 -19.16 14.87
C GLU A 77 8.90 -19.91 13.82
N HIS A 78 7.68 -19.46 13.55
CA HIS A 78 6.82 -20.02 12.51
C HIS A 78 5.82 -18.98 12.00
N LEU A 79 5.63 -18.92 10.68
CA LEU A 79 4.61 -18.09 10.03
C LEU A 79 4.15 -18.72 8.72
N GLU A 80 2.83 -18.75 8.51
CA GLU A 80 2.21 -19.26 7.29
C GLU A 80 1.28 -18.23 6.65
N ILE A 81 1.35 -18.10 5.33
CA ILE A 81 0.47 -17.23 4.53
C ILE A 81 -0.54 -18.11 3.77
N PRO A 82 -1.85 -17.98 4.05
CA PRO A 82 -2.88 -18.77 3.37
C PRO A 82 -3.02 -18.36 1.90
N ARG A 83 -3.23 -19.34 1.02
CA ARG A 83 -3.52 -19.09 -0.40
C ARG A 83 -4.88 -18.44 -0.59
N GLY A 84 -5.01 -17.57 -1.60
CA GLY A 84 -6.29 -16.99 -2.03
C GLY A 84 -6.92 -16.03 -1.01
N ALA A 85 -6.10 -15.50 -0.10
CA ALA A 85 -6.50 -14.55 0.92
C ALA A 85 -5.63 -13.30 0.88
N ILE A 86 -6.15 -12.22 1.45
CA ILE A 86 -5.42 -10.98 1.69
C ILE A 86 -4.88 -11.01 3.12
N THR A 87 -3.56 -11.13 3.26
CA THR A 87 -2.86 -11.11 4.55
C THR A 87 -2.15 -9.77 4.76
N ALA A 88 -2.43 -9.09 5.87
CA ALA A 88 -1.74 -7.87 6.27
C ALA A 88 -0.61 -8.19 7.26
N LEU A 89 0.58 -7.65 7.03
CA LEU A 89 1.68 -7.64 7.97
C LEU A 89 1.81 -6.26 8.60
N ILE A 90 1.48 -6.15 9.88
CA ILE A 90 1.44 -4.89 10.63
C ILE A 90 2.43 -4.90 11.80
N GLY A 91 2.61 -3.75 12.44
CA GLY A 91 3.52 -3.57 13.57
C GLY A 91 4.13 -2.17 13.60
N PRO A 92 4.73 -1.74 14.72
CA PRO A 92 5.38 -0.42 14.83
C PRO A 92 6.63 -0.30 13.94
N ASN A 93 7.15 0.92 13.80
CA ASN A 93 8.35 1.20 13.00
C ASN A 93 9.58 0.49 13.56
N GLY A 94 10.29 -0.31 12.75
CA GLY A 94 11.40 -1.13 13.25
C GLY A 94 10.98 -2.45 13.91
N ALA A 95 9.73 -2.89 13.71
CA ALA A 95 9.29 -4.24 14.11
C ALA A 95 9.86 -5.39 13.27
N GLY A 96 10.67 -5.11 12.24
CA GLY A 96 11.25 -6.14 11.36
C GLY A 96 10.46 -6.44 10.08
N LYS A 97 9.30 -5.80 9.85
CA LYS A 97 8.41 -6.05 8.69
C LYS A 97 9.12 -5.97 7.33
N THR A 98 9.77 -4.85 7.03
CA THR A 98 10.49 -4.64 5.77
C THR A 98 11.66 -5.61 5.63
N THR A 99 12.35 -5.93 6.73
CA THR A 99 13.42 -6.94 6.74
C THR A 99 12.86 -8.32 6.39
N LEU A 100 11.75 -8.74 7.02
CA LEU A 100 11.08 -9.99 6.69
C LEU A 100 10.65 -10.01 5.21
N PHE A 101 10.03 -8.95 4.70
CA PHE A 101 9.67 -8.83 3.29
C PHE A 101 10.88 -8.98 2.34
N ASN A 102 12.03 -8.40 2.70
CA ASN A 102 13.26 -8.54 1.92
C ASN A 102 13.77 -9.98 1.89
N LEU A 103 13.68 -10.71 3.01
CA LEU A 103 14.02 -12.13 3.09
C LEU A 103 13.09 -12.97 2.22
N LEU A 104 11.78 -12.78 2.36
CA LEU A 104 10.76 -13.57 1.64
C LEU A 104 10.85 -13.41 0.12
N CYS A 105 11.33 -12.26 -0.36
CA CYS A 105 11.52 -12.00 -1.79
C CYS A 105 12.94 -12.24 -2.31
N GLY A 106 13.85 -12.75 -1.47
CA GLY A 106 15.24 -13.04 -1.86
C GLY A 106 16.09 -11.81 -2.15
N PHE A 107 15.73 -10.64 -1.61
CA PHE A 107 16.57 -9.43 -1.61
C PHE A 107 17.60 -9.44 -0.48
N ASP A 108 17.33 -10.22 0.57
CA ASP A 108 18.27 -10.44 1.66
C ASP A 108 18.38 -11.95 1.97
N LYS A 109 19.39 -12.34 2.75
CA LYS A 109 19.64 -13.73 3.15
C LYS A 109 19.50 -13.87 4.67
N PRO A 110 18.70 -14.83 5.18
CA PRO A 110 18.62 -15.05 6.61
C PRO A 110 19.91 -15.70 7.13
N ASN A 111 20.11 -15.58 8.44
CA ASN A 111 21.20 -16.24 9.14
C ASN A 111 20.88 -17.72 9.42
N SER A 112 19.62 -18.01 9.75
CA SER A 112 19.11 -19.36 10.00
C SER A 112 17.68 -19.52 9.47
N GLY A 113 17.20 -20.76 9.48
CA GLY A 113 15.82 -21.09 9.13
C GLY A 113 15.61 -21.37 7.65
N THR A 114 14.38 -21.74 7.34
CA THR A 114 13.95 -22.10 6.00
C THR A 114 12.62 -21.45 5.69
N TRP A 115 12.40 -21.13 4.43
CA TRP A 115 11.10 -20.71 3.93
C TRP A 115 10.84 -21.36 2.59
N SER A 116 9.57 -21.63 2.33
CA SER A 116 9.10 -22.23 1.09
C SER A 116 7.96 -21.42 0.50
N TYR A 117 7.88 -21.47 -0.82
CA TYR A 117 6.81 -20.89 -1.62
C TYR A 117 6.29 -21.95 -2.57
N ASP A 118 4.98 -22.22 -2.49
CA ASP A 118 4.29 -23.24 -3.30
C ASP A 118 4.99 -24.60 -3.25
N GLY A 119 5.38 -25.02 -2.04
CA GLY A 119 6.12 -26.27 -1.80
C GLY A 119 7.60 -26.26 -2.21
N THR A 120 8.11 -25.16 -2.78
CA THR A 120 9.51 -25.03 -3.18
C THR A 120 10.30 -24.21 -2.17
N GLN A 121 11.37 -24.79 -1.61
CA GLN A 121 12.26 -24.06 -0.69
C GLN A 121 12.99 -22.93 -1.42
N LEU A 122 12.93 -21.73 -0.86
CA LEU A 122 13.49 -20.52 -1.49
C LEU A 122 14.86 -20.09 -0.93
N ALA A 123 15.39 -20.83 0.04
CA ALA A 123 16.68 -20.53 0.66
C ALA A 123 17.81 -20.43 -0.39
N GLY A 124 18.44 -19.25 -0.48
CA GLY A 124 19.55 -19.00 -1.41
C GLY A 124 19.15 -18.79 -2.87
N ILE A 125 17.85 -18.76 -3.20
CA ILE A 125 17.37 -18.47 -4.55
C ILE A 125 17.34 -16.94 -4.77
N PRO A 126 18.02 -16.41 -5.82
CA PRO A 126 17.97 -14.98 -6.13
C PRO A 126 16.57 -14.50 -6.53
N SER A 127 16.24 -13.25 -6.18
CA SER A 127 14.92 -12.62 -6.40
C SER A 127 14.38 -12.73 -7.84
N PHE A 128 15.22 -12.66 -8.87
CA PHE A 128 14.77 -12.78 -10.27
C PHE A 128 14.29 -14.20 -10.64
N LYS A 129 14.77 -15.24 -9.94
CA LYS A 129 14.28 -16.61 -10.11
C LYS A 129 12.97 -16.79 -9.36
N VAL A 130 12.88 -16.23 -8.15
CA VAL A 130 11.65 -16.20 -7.34
C VAL A 130 10.51 -15.53 -8.12
N ALA A 131 10.77 -14.39 -8.76
CA ALA A 131 9.78 -13.71 -9.61
C ALA A 131 9.27 -14.59 -10.76
N ARG A 132 10.13 -15.41 -11.37
CA ARG A 132 9.74 -16.34 -12.44
C ARG A 132 8.93 -17.55 -11.95
N MET A 133 8.91 -17.79 -10.64
CA MET A 133 8.10 -18.84 -10.00
C MET A 133 6.68 -18.37 -9.68
N GLY A 134 6.34 -17.09 -9.89
CA GLY A 134 4.99 -16.56 -9.64
C GLY A 134 4.85 -15.73 -8.36
N GLN A 135 5.93 -15.56 -7.59
CA GLN A 135 5.98 -14.64 -6.46
C GLN A 135 6.50 -13.27 -6.91
N VAL A 136 5.60 -12.29 -6.99
CA VAL A 136 5.95 -10.95 -7.50
C VAL A 136 5.80 -9.92 -6.39
N ARG A 137 6.89 -9.20 -6.15
CA ARG A 137 6.91 -8.05 -5.24
C ARG A 137 6.75 -6.75 -6.04
N THR A 138 5.83 -5.90 -5.62
CA THR A 138 5.83 -4.49 -6.02
C THR A 138 6.79 -3.72 -5.13
N PHE A 139 7.62 -2.84 -5.68
CA PHE A 139 8.58 -2.06 -4.90
C PHE A 139 7.92 -0.79 -4.32
N GLN A 140 8.29 -0.45 -3.09
CA GLN A 140 7.83 0.76 -2.38
C GLN A 140 8.26 2.07 -3.08
N LEU A 141 9.42 2.08 -3.75
CA LEU A 141 9.86 3.21 -4.57
C LEU A 141 9.45 3.01 -6.03
N THR A 142 8.63 3.93 -6.54
CA THR A 142 8.16 3.86 -7.92
C THR A 142 9.35 3.96 -8.88
N LYS A 143 9.67 2.87 -9.58
CA LYS A 143 10.57 2.85 -10.74
C LYS A 143 9.72 2.69 -11.99
N SER A 144 8.87 3.70 -12.24
CA SER A 144 8.31 3.91 -13.57
C SER A 144 9.44 4.37 -14.49
N LEU A 145 9.60 3.74 -15.65
CA LEU A 145 10.58 4.17 -16.63
C LEU A 145 10.01 5.39 -17.34
N SER A 146 10.33 6.57 -16.81
CA SER A 146 9.71 7.87 -17.15
C SER A 146 9.75 8.21 -18.64
N LEU A 147 10.76 7.71 -19.36
CA LEU A 147 10.97 7.95 -20.79
C LEU A 147 10.20 6.98 -21.70
N LEU A 148 9.58 5.95 -21.12
CA LEU A 148 8.71 5.03 -21.85
C LEU A 148 7.26 5.46 -21.69
N SER A 149 6.44 5.14 -22.68
CA SER A 149 4.98 5.26 -22.58
C SER A 149 4.43 4.34 -21.48
N VAL A 150 3.20 4.63 -21.05
CA VAL A 150 2.46 3.78 -20.11
C VAL A 150 2.33 2.35 -20.64
N LEU A 151 1.99 2.19 -21.93
CA LEU A 151 1.88 0.88 -22.58
C LEU A 151 3.23 0.14 -22.62
N GLU A 152 4.31 0.82 -22.98
CA GLU A 152 5.65 0.22 -22.98
C GLU A 152 6.08 -0.22 -21.57
N ASN A 153 5.80 0.59 -20.55
CA ASN A 153 6.03 0.22 -19.16
C ASN A 153 5.31 -1.09 -18.80
N MET A 154 4.07 -1.27 -19.27
CA MET A 154 3.31 -2.51 -19.05
C MET A 154 3.93 -3.70 -19.76
N LYS A 155 4.31 -3.57 -21.05
CA LYS A 155 4.89 -4.66 -21.84
C LYS A 155 6.16 -5.25 -21.20
N LEU A 156 6.91 -4.46 -20.44
CA LEU A 156 8.10 -4.92 -19.70
C LEU A 156 7.80 -5.91 -18.56
N GLY A 157 6.57 -5.94 -18.06
CA GLY A 157 6.16 -6.91 -17.03
C GLY A 157 5.85 -8.29 -17.59
N ALA A 158 5.72 -8.44 -18.92
CA ALA A 158 5.44 -9.73 -19.53
C ALA A 158 6.66 -10.65 -19.51
N THR A 159 6.44 -11.93 -19.20
CA THR A 159 7.52 -12.92 -19.06
C THR A 159 7.65 -13.82 -20.30
N ARG A 160 8.80 -14.52 -20.40
CA ARG A 160 9.07 -15.55 -21.43
C ARG A 160 8.86 -15.03 -22.87
N GLN A 161 9.28 -13.80 -23.13
CA GLN A 161 9.14 -13.20 -24.46
C GLN A 161 10.07 -13.90 -25.45
N LYS A 162 9.51 -14.50 -26.50
CA LYS A 162 10.26 -15.27 -27.51
C LYS A 162 11.31 -14.41 -28.19
N GLY A 163 11.03 -13.12 -28.38
CA GLY A 163 11.93 -12.14 -28.99
C GLY A 163 13.21 -11.84 -28.19
N GLU A 164 13.26 -12.18 -26.89
CA GLU A 164 14.46 -11.97 -26.06
C GLU A 164 15.59 -12.98 -26.35
N LYS A 165 15.30 -14.04 -27.12
CA LYS A 165 16.32 -15.01 -27.54
C LYS A 165 17.14 -14.44 -28.70
N LEU A 166 18.47 -14.49 -28.60
CA LEU A 166 19.41 -13.92 -29.56
C LEU A 166 19.14 -14.29 -31.03
N TRP A 167 18.68 -15.51 -31.29
CA TRP A 167 18.38 -16.01 -32.64
C TRP A 167 16.94 -15.71 -33.09
N ALA A 168 16.01 -15.51 -32.16
CA ALA A 168 14.62 -15.23 -32.47
C ALA A 168 14.36 -13.73 -32.66
N SER A 169 15.20 -12.87 -32.07
CA SER A 169 15.11 -11.41 -32.19
C SER A 169 15.20 -10.94 -33.64
N VAL A 170 16.05 -11.57 -34.45
CA VAL A 170 16.25 -11.26 -35.88
C VAL A 170 15.11 -11.72 -36.79
N LEU A 171 14.17 -12.53 -36.29
CA LEU A 171 13.04 -13.05 -37.05
C LEU A 171 11.71 -12.64 -36.41
N PRO A 172 11.18 -11.44 -36.71
CA PRO A 172 9.95 -10.91 -36.13
C PRO A 172 8.73 -11.83 -36.23
N MET A 173 8.66 -12.67 -37.26
CA MET A 173 7.57 -13.63 -37.44
C MET A 173 7.45 -14.63 -36.28
N LEU A 174 8.53 -14.90 -35.53
CA LEU A 174 8.53 -15.86 -34.42
C LEU A 174 7.88 -15.32 -33.15
N TRP A 175 7.73 -13.99 -33.00
CA TRP A 175 7.27 -13.36 -31.76
C TRP A 175 6.17 -12.31 -31.95
N ARG A 176 5.86 -11.86 -33.17
CA ARG A 176 4.78 -10.89 -33.46
C ARG A 176 3.40 -11.29 -32.90
N SER A 177 3.04 -12.57 -32.91
CA SER A 177 1.77 -13.01 -32.31
C SER A 177 1.78 -12.78 -30.80
N GLN A 178 2.86 -13.20 -30.13
CA GLN A 178 3.01 -13.03 -28.69
C GLN A 178 3.05 -11.55 -28.30
N GLU A 179 3.68 -10.70 -29.10
CA GLU A 179 3.68 -9.26 -28.85
C GLU A 179 2.27 -8.66 -28.86
N ARG A 180 1.42 -9.07 -29.82
CA ARG A 180 0.02 -8.64 -29.86
C ARG A 180 -0.77 -9.15 -28.66
N GLU A 181 -0.55 -10.39 -28.24
CA GLU A 181 -1.18 -10.96 -27.03
C GLU A 181 -0.76 -10.18 -25.77
N ILE A 182 0.53 -9.84 -25.65
CA ILE A 182 1.07 -9.03 -24.55
C ILE A 182 0.45 -7.62 -24.57
N GLU A 183 0.33 -6.99 -25.74
CA GLU A 183 -0.26 -5.67 -25.88
C GLU A 183 -1.75 -5.66 -25.52
N GLN A 184 -2.51 -6.65 -25.98
CA GLN A 184 -3.92 -6.82 -25.61
C GLN A 184 -4.10 -7.00 -24.11
N LYS A 185 -3.27 -7.84 -23.49
CA LYS A 185 -3.27 -8.01 -22.02
C LYS A 185 -2.94 -6.70 -21.31
N ALA A 186 -1.92 -5.97 -21.78
CA ALA A 186 -1.50 -4.70 -21.21
C ALA A 186 -2.64 -3.67 -21.28
N LEU A 187 -3.31 -3.54 -22.42
CA LEU A 187 -4.45 -2.65 -22.59
C LEU A 187 -5.62 -3.03 -21.66
N GLY A 188 -5.97 -4.31 -21.59
CA GLY A 188 -7.03 -4.77 -20.67
C GLY A 188 -6.74 -4.49 -19.20
N LEU A 189 -5.46 -4.59 -18.77
CA LEU A 189 -5.04 -4.19 -17.43
C LEU A 189 -5.07 -2.66 -17.26
N LEU A 190 -4.62 -1.88 -18.25
CA LEU A 190 -4.68 -0.42 -18.18
C LEU A 190 -6.11 0.09 -18.06
N ASP A 191 -7.06 -0.47 -18.82
CA ASP A 191 -8.48 -0.12 -18.72
C ASP A 191 -9.03 -0.40 -17.33
N ARG A 192 -8.70 -1.58 -16.77
CA ARG A 192 -9.11 -1.94 -15.41
C ARG A 192 -8.58 -0.96 -14.36
N PHE A 193 -7.34 -0.51 -14.50
CA PHE A 193 -6.71 0.45 -13.60
C PHE A 193 -7.04 1.92 -13.94
N LYS A 194 -7.99 2.16 -14.86
CA LYS A 194 -8.41 3.50 -15.32
C LYS A 194 -7.25 4.33 -15.90
N LEU A 195 -6.33 3.66 -16.58
CA LEU A 195 -5.16 4.24 -17.27
C LEU A 195 -5.17 4.03 -18.79
N GLY A 196 -6.23 3.43 -19.35
CA GLY A 196 -6.35 3.12 -20.79
C GLY A 196 -6.16 4.34 -21.70
N GLU A 197 -6.83 5.46 -21.38
CA GLU A 197 -6.71 6.71 -22.14
C GLU A 197 -5.29 7.30 -22.13
N LYS A 198 -4.45 6.87 -21.19
CA LYS A 198 -3.06 7.31 -21.02
C LYS A 198 -2.04 6.34 -21.59
N ALA A 199 -2.46 5.28 -22.28
CA ALA A 199 -1.57 4.24 -22.78
C ALA A 199 -0.41 4.79 -23.63
N SER A 200 -0.66 5.83 -24.43
CA SER A 200 0.33 6.52 -25.27
C SER A 200 1.09 7.65 -24.58
N ASP A 201 0.65 8.09 -23.40
CA ASP A 201 1.34 9.13 -22.63
C ASP A 201 2.67 8.59 -22.09
N PHE A 202 3.66 9.46 -21.93
CA PHE A 202 4.88 9.12 -21.20
C PHE A 202 4.58 8.87 -19.72
N ALA A 203 5.18 7.85 -19.10
CA ALA A 203 4.99 7.59 -17.67
C ALA A 203 5.41 8.77 -16.79
N ALA A 204 6.29 9.65 -17.28
CA ALA A 204 6.65 10.92 -16.64
C ALA A 204 5.47 11.87 -16.41
N SER A 205 4.43 11.84 -17.26
CA SER A 205 3.29 12.76 -17.15
C SER A 205 2.24 12.30 -16.12
N LEU A 206 2.34 11.06 -15.64
CA LEU A 206 1.43 10.52 -14.65
C LEU A 206 1.61 11.19 -13.28
N SER A 207 0.47 11.43 -12.60
CA SER A 207 0.46 11.83 -11.19
C SER A 207 1.06 10.73 -10.30
N GLY A 208 1.48 11.08 -9.07
CA GLY A 208 2.09 10.10 -8.15
C GLY A 208 1.22 8.86 -7.90
N GLY A 209 -0.09 9.05 -7.70
CA GLY A 209 -1.02 7.93 -7.54
C GLY A 209 -1.25 7.13 -8.82
N GLN A 210 -1.26 7.78 -10.00
CA GLN A 210 -1.33 7.07 -11.28
C GLN A 210 -0.08 6.21 -11.54
N ARG A 211 1.10 6.68 -11.13
CA ARG A 211 2.34 5.88 -11.23
C ARG A 211 2.27 4.63 -10.35
N LYS A 212 1.71 4.73 -9.15
CA LYS A 212 1.47 3.58 -8.27
C LYS A 212 0.50 2.56 -8.89
N LEU A 213 -0.61 3.04 -9.47
CA LEU A 213 -1.55 2.19 -10.21
C LEU A 213 -0.87 1.48 -11.40
N LEU A 214 -0.04 2.20 -12.17
CA LEU A 214 0.72 1.62 -13.27
C LEU A 214 1.67 0.52 -12.80
N GLU A 215 2.32 0.69 -11.65
CA GLU A 215 3.23 -0.33 -11.13
C GLU A 215 2.53 -1.59 -10.66
N MET A 216 1.39 -1.42 -9.99
CA MET A 216 0.53 -2.53 -9.61
C MET A 216 0.04 -3.27 -10.85
N ALA A 217 -0.48 -2.55 -11.86
CA ALA A 217 -0.90 -3.13 -13.13
C ALA A 217 0.25 -3.89 -13.84
N ARG A 218 1.45 -3.30 -13.87
CA ARG A 218 2.64 -3.91 -14.48
C ARG A 218 3.03 -5.22 -13.79
N ALA A 219 2.88 -5.32 -12.46
CA ALA A 219 3.18 -6.56 -11.74
C ALA A 219 2.28 -7.72 -12.21
N LEU A 220 1.01 -7.44 -12.54
CA LEU A 220 0.03 -8.42 -13.01
C LEU A 220 0.31 -8.94 -14.42
N MET A 221 1.15 -8.26 -15.20
CA MET A 221 1.56 -8.74 -16.53
C MET A 221 2.29 -10.09 -16.47
N SER A 222 2.85 -10.45 -15.32
CA SER A 222 3.58 -11.70 -15.10
C SER A 222 2.72 -12.87 -14.62
N ASP A 223 1.39 -12.70 -14.47
CA ASP A 223 0.46 -13.70 -13.94
C ASP A 223 0.88 -14.25 -12.56
N PRO A 224 1.07 -13.39 -11.54
CA PRO A 224 1.52 -13.82 -10.23
C PRO A 224 0.47 -14.65 -9.50
N GLN A 225 0.92 -15.65 -8.72
CA GLN A 225 0.06 -16.35 -7.74
C GLN A 225 0.10 -15.67 -6.37
N LEU A 226 1.21 -14.99 -6.04
CA LEU A 226 1.37 -14.18 -4.83
C LEU A 226 1.87 -12.79 -5.19
N VAL A 227 1.13 -11.77 -4.78
CA VAL A 227 1.50 -10.36 -4.90
C VAL A 227 1.89 -9.82 -3.53
N MET A 228 3.11 -9.31 -3.41
CA MET A 228 3.63 -8.70 -2.19
C MET A 228 3.69 -7.18 -2.33
N LEU A 229 2.95 -6.45 -1.49
CA LEU A 229 2.81 -4.99 -1.53
C LEU A 229 3.44 -4.35 -0.29
N ASP A 230 4.35 -3.40 -0.47
CA ASP A 230 5.06 -2.75 0.63
C ASP A 230 4.58 -1.29 0.72
N GLU A 231 3.74 -0.99 1.72
CA GLU A 231 3.08 0.31 1.93
C GLU A 231 2.43 0.89 0.65
N PRO A 232 1.51 0.14 0.01
CA PRO A 232 0.92 0.54 -1.27
C PRO A 232 0.24 1.91 -1.21
N MET A 233 -0.18 2.35 -0.02
CA MET A 233 -0.99 3.56 0.17
C MET A 233 -0.17 4.78 0.59
N ALA A 234 1.09 4.60 0.98
CA ALA A 234 1.94 5.69 1.45
C ALA A 234 2.08 6.81 0.41
N GLY A 235 1.78 8.06 0.76
CA GLY A 235 1.88 9.20 -0.15
C GLY A 235 0.86 9.23 -1.30
N VAL A 236 -0.25 8.48 -1.19
CA VAL A 236 -1.39 8.56 -2.11
C VAL A 236 -2.46 9.48 -1.55
N ASN A 237 -3.08 10.29 -2.42
CA ASN A 237 -4.22 11.13 -2.05
C ASN A 237 -5.43 10.25 -1.66
N PRO A 238 -6.18 10.55 -0.58
CA PRO A 238 -7.37 9.80 -0.17
C PRO A 238 -8.35 9.42 -1.29
N ALA A 239 -8.55 10.28 -2.29
CA ALA A 239 -9.42 10.00 -3.43
C ALA A 239 -8.95 8.81 -4.29
N LEU A 240 -7.63 8.58 -4.37
CA LEU A 240 -7.01 7.47 -5.11
C LEU A 240 -6.81 6.21 -4.25
N THR A 241 -6.74 6.37 -2.93
CA THR A 241 -6.62 5.25 -1.97
C THR A 241 -7.75 4.25 -2.13
N GLN A 242 -9.00 4.70 -2.27
CA GLN A 242 -10.13 3.78 -2.46
C GLN A 242 -10.03 2.99 -3.77
N SER A 243 -9.62 3.64 -4.86
CA SER A 243 -9.43 2.94 -6.14
C SER A 243 -8.32 1.88 -6.05
N LEU A 244 -7.24 2.15 -5.31
CA LEU A 244 -6.18 1.16 -5.07
C LEU A 244 -6.67 -0.01 -4.22
N LEU A 245 -7.44 0.28 -3.17
CA LEU A 245 -8.06 -0.75 -2.31
C LEU A 245 -8.95 -1.69 -3.13
N ASP A 246 -9.84 -1.12 -3.95
CA ASP A 246 -10.74 -1.89 -4.81
C ASP A 246 -9.94 -2.83 -5.71
N HIS A 247 -8.86 -2.35 -6.33
CA HIS A 247 -8.00 -3.19 -7.16
C HIS A 247 -7.31 -4.30 -6.38
N ILE A 248 -6.86 -4.04 -5.15
CA ILE A 248 -6.23 -5.07 -4.30
C ILE A 248 -7.24 -6.17 -3.99
N VAL A 249 -8.48 -5.79 -3.66
CA VAL A 249 -9.53 -6.77 -3.39
C VAL A 249 -9.89 -7.55 -4.66
N ASP A 250 -9.94 -6.90 -5.82
CA ASP A 250 -10.17 -7.59 -7.06
C ASP A 250 -9.06 -8.60 -7.44
N LEU A 251 -7.82 -8.44 -6.93
CA LEU A 251 -6.75 -9.43 -7.15
C LEU A 251 -7.13 -10.77 -6.52
N LYS A 252 -7.70 -10.73 -5.31
CA LYS A 252 -8.19 -11.93 -4.62
C LYS A 252 -9.26 -12.64 -5.45
N GLU A 253 -10.18 -11.90 -6.05
CA GLU A 253 -11.24 -12.47 -6.90
C GLU A 253 -10.71 -13.15 -8.16
N LEU A 254 -9.52 -12.78 -8.63
CA LEU A 254 -8.82 -13.47 -9.70
C LEU A 254 -8.07 -14.73 -9.25
N GLY A 255 -8.21 -15.14 -7.98
CA GLY A 255 -7.53 -16.28 -7.40
C GLY A 255 -6.10 -16.01 -6.97
N MET A 256 -5.67 -14.75 -6.91
CA MET A 256 -4.34 -14.38 -6.42
C MET A 256 -4.31 -14.34 -4.89
N THR A 257 -3.14 -14.58 -4.33
CA THR A 257 -2.85 -14.33 -2.91
C THR A 257 -2.22 -12.95 -2.76
N VAL A 258 -2.59 -12.19 -1.74
CA VAL A 258 -2.00 -10.88 -1.46
C VAL A 258 -1.39 -10.88 -0.07
N LEU A 259 -0.13 -10.45 0.03
CA LEU A 259 0.54 -10.16 1.29
C LEU A 259 0.99 -8.70 1.26
N PHE A 260 0.57 -7.88 2.22
CA PHE A 260 0.93 -6.46 2.21
C PHE A 260 1.40 -5.94 3.55
N VAL A 261 2.30 -4.95 3.55
CA VAL A 261 2.68 -4.17 4.73
C VAL A 261 1.88 -2.87 4.74
N GLU A 262 1.25 -2.58 5.86
CA GLU A 262 0.61 -1.27 6.11
C GLU A 262 0.69 -0.90 7.59
N HIS A 263 0.55 0.39 7.85
CA HIS A 263 0.42 0.94 9.22
C HIS A 263 -0.94 1.58 9.48
N ASP A 264 -1.75 1.83 8.43
CA ASP A 264 -3.12 2.30 8.59
C ASP A 264 -4.08 1.17 8.99
N MET A 265 -4.52 1.18 10.25
CA MET A 265 -5.41 0.16 10.81
C MET A 265 -6.83 0.19 10.22
N HIS A 266 -7.32 1.36 9.78
CA HIS A 266 -8.63 1.45 9.14
C HIS A 266 -8.63 0.71 7.80
N MET A 267 -7.55 0.87 7.03
CA MET A 267 -7.37 0.16 5.78
C MET A 267 -7.22 -1.35 5.97
N VAL A 268 -6.36 -1.76 6.90
CA VAL A 268 -6.16 -3.17 7.25
C VAL A 268 -7.48 -3.83 7.64
N ARG A 269 -8.29 -3.16 8.48
CA ARG A 269 -9.60 -3.66 8.88
C ARG A 269 -10.55 -3.81 7.68
N HIS A 270 -10.43 -2.93 6.69
CA HIS A 270 -11.30 -2.91 5.53
C HIS A 270 -11.03 -4.06 4.56
N ILE A 271 -9.76 -4.32 4.21
CA ILE A 271 -9.41 -5.25 3.12
C ILE A 271 -8.77 -6.57 3.53
N ALA A 272 -8.17 -6.67 4.73
CA ALA A 272 -7.48 -7.87 5.13
C ALA A 272 -8.46 -8.98 5.55
N ASP A 273 -8.16 -10.20 5.13
CA ASP A 273 -8.81 -11.42 5.61
C ASP A 273 -8.09 -11.96 6.86
N TRP A 274 -6.77 -11.79 6.92
CA TRP A 274 -5.90 -12.18 8.03
C TRP A 274 -4.88 -11.09 8.34
N VAL A 275 -4.52 -10.92 9.60
CA VAL A 275 -3.51 -9.95 10.04
C VAL A 275 -2.44 -10.68 10.85
N VAL A 276 -1.19 -10.35 10.57
CA VAL A 276 -0.01 -10.79 11.30
C VAL A 276 0.61 -9.54 11.90
N VAL A 277 0.76 -9.50 13.23
CA VAL A 277 1.39 -8.40 13.94
C VAL A 277 2.82 -8.79 14.30
N MET A 278 3.78 -7.96 13.90
CA MET A 278 5.16 -8.07 14.31
C MET A 278 5.52 -6.99 15.34
N ALA A 279 6.33 -7.36 16.32
CA ALA A 279 7.05 -6.45 17.19
C ALA A 279 8.44 -7.03 17.47
N GLU A 280 9.46 -6.17 17.53
CA GLU A 280 10.85 -6.57 17.87
C GLU A 280 11.39 -7.76 17.04
N GLY A 281 11.01 -7.82 15.76
CA GLY A 281 11.43 -8.88 14.84
C GLY A 281 10.64 -10.19 14.95
N ARG A 282 9.69 -10.29 15.89
CA ARG A 282 8.89 -11.49 16.18
C ARG A 282 7.44 -11.31 15.78
N VAL A 283 6.75 -12.42 15.51
CA VAL A 283 5.27 -12.42 15.39
C VAL A 283 4.70 -12.45 16.80
N VAL A 284 3.93 -11.42 17.16
CA VAL A 284 3.34 -11.30 18.51
C VAL A 284 1.90 -11.76 18.58
N ALA A 285 1.15 -11.57 17.50
CA ALA A 285 -0.24 -12.01 17.38
C ALA A 285 -0.59 -12.18 15.90
N GLU A 286 -1.56 -13.03 15.61
CA GLU A 286 -2.16 -13.11 14.29
C GLU A 286 -3.61 -13.59 14.35
N GLY A 287 -4.43 -13.16 13.41
CA GLY A 287 -5.86 -13.50 13.42
C GLY A 287 -6.70 -12.68 12.45
N PRO A 288 -8.02 -12.89 12.47
CA PRO A 288 -8.96 -11.99 11.81
C PRO A 288 -8.78 -10.54 12.29
N PRO A 289 -8.89 -9.52 11.40
CA PRO A 289 -8.67 -8.12 11.78
C PRO A 289 -9.54 -7.65 12.95
N GLU A 290 -10.78 -8.12 13.02
CA GLU A 290 -11.74 -7.74 14.06
C GLU A 290 -11.33 -8.20 15.46
N THR A 291 -10.62 -9.33 15.57
CA THR A 291 -10.20 -9.92 16.86
C THR A 291 -8.79 -9.47 17.22
N VAL A 292 -7.84 -9.54 16.29
CA VAL A 292 -6.42 -9.26 16.54
C VAL A 292 -6.15 -7.81 16.92
N MET A 293 -6.95 -6.85 16.42
CA MET A 293 -6.81 -5.44 16.78
C MET A 293 -7.24 -5.13 18.22
N GLN A 294 -7.95 -6.05 18.87
CA GLN A 294 -8.37 -5.93 20.27
C GLN A 294 -7.40 -6.68 21.21
N ASP A 295 -6.40 -7.36 20.66
CA ASP A 295 -5.43 -8.12 21.42
C ASP A 295 -4.55 -7.18 22.27
N PRO A 296 -4.48 -7.38 23.60
CA PRO A 296 -3.63 -6.57 24.47
C PRO A 296 -2.16 -6.51 24.04
N ALA A 297 -1.59 -7.59 23.49
CA ALA A 297 -0.20 -7.61 23.02
C ALA A 297 -0.01 -6.70 21.79
N VAL A 298 -1.03 -6.58 20.94
CA VAL A 298 -1.02 -5.67 19.79
C VAL A 298 -1.13 -4.23 20.26
N ILE A 299 -2.02 -3.95 21.21
CA ILE A 299 -2.19 -2.62 21.80
C ILE A 299 -0.89 -2.19 22.48
N ASP A 300 -0.28 -3.05 23.28
CA ASP A 300 0.99 -2.80 23.98
C ASP A 300 2.14 -2.56 23.00
N ALA A 301 2.27 -3.37 21.95
CA ALA A 301 3.30 -3.17 20.92
C ALA A 301 3.20 -1.79 20.22
N TYR A 302 1.99 -1.26 20.07
CA TYR A 302 1.75 0.05 19.45
C TYR A 302 1.83 1.23 20.43
N LEU A 303 1.45 1.05 21.70
CA LEU A 303 1.44 2.10 22.73
C LEU A 303 2.75 2.19 23.53
N GLY A 304 3.41 1.07 23.78
CA GLY A 304 4.65 0.98 24.57
C GLY A 304 5.80 1.81 23.97
N ARG A 305 5.82 2.00 22.65
CA ARG A 305 6.83 2.87 21.99
C ARG A 305 6.59 4.37 22.13
N HIS A 306 5.43 4.79 22.64
CA HIS A 306 5.19 6.19 23.01
C HIS A 306 5.45 6.47 24.49
N GLN A 307 5.88 5.47 25.29
CA GLN A 307 6.16 5.62 26.72
C GLN A 307 7.64 5.56 27.11
N ASP A 308 8.55 5.20 26.20
CA ASP A 308 10.00 5.22 26.48
C ASP A 308 10.66 6.60 26.33
N VAL A 309 9.86 7.65 26.14
CA VAL A 309 10.31 9.03 26.38
C VAL A 309 9.42 9.60 27.47
N ASP A 310 9.96 9.63 28.68
CA ASP A 310 9.43 10.46 29.75
C ASP A 310 9.28 11.89 29.21
N LEU A 311 8.04 12.33 29.00
CA LEU A 311 7.71 13.69 28.56
C LEU A 311 8.17 14.75 29.59
N GLY A 312 8.68 14.32 30.75
CA GLY A 312 9.38 15.17 31.72
C GLY A 312 10.76 15.68 31.26
N VAL A 313 11.36 15.14 30.19
CA VAL A 313 12.73 15.53 29.77
C VAL A 313 12.74 16.64 28.70
N VAL A 314 11.61 16.95 28.06
CA VAL A 314 11.51 18.03 27.04
C VAL A 314 11.10 19.38 27.63
N THR A 315 10.53 19.42 28.84
CA THR A 315 10.48 20.64 29.64
C THR A 315 11.62 20.55 30.64
N GLY A 316 12.69 21.34 30.50
CA GLY A 316 13.89 21.29 31.35
C GLY A 316 13.67 21.52 32.85
N ARG A 317 12.97 20.61 33.51
CA ARG A 317 12.80 20.52 34.95
C ARG A 317 13.63 19.35 35.42
N VAL A 318 14.87 19.66 35.78
CA VAL A 318 15.65 18.79 36.64
C VAL A 318 14.90 18.73 37.97
N ALA A 319 14.62 17.53 38.49
CA ALA A 319 14.18 17.37 39.88
C ALA A 319 15.35 17.75 40.81
N GLY A 320 15.53 19.05 41.02
CA GLY A 320 16.41 19.60 42.04
C GLY A 320 15.78 19.40 43.41
N LYS A 321 16.57 19.00 44.40
CA LYS A 321 16.14 19.08 45.79
C LYS A 321 15.99 20.56 46.14
N ILE A 322 14.76 20.99 46.37
CA ILE A 322 14.41 22.36 46.79
C ILE A 322 15.09 22.63 48.13
N GLY A 323 15.99 23.62 48.17
CA GLY A 323 16.61 24.16 49.37
C GLY A 323 15.61 24.97 50.20
N ALA A 324 16.00 25.33 51.43
CA ALA A 324 15.10 26.03 52.36
C ALA A 324 14.60 27.38 51.82
N GLU A 325 15.49 28.15 51.16
CA GLU A 325 15.17 29.47 50.59
C GLU A 325 14.16 29.38 49.43
N GLU A 326 14.20 28.29 48.65
CA GLU A 326 13.32 28.08 47.51
C GLU A 326 11.93 27.58 47.93
N ARG A 327 11.79 27.02 49.15
CA ARG A 327 10.49 26.69 49.74
C ARG A 327 9.78 27.94 50.25
N GLU A 328 10.52 28.85 50.86
CA GLU A 328 9.96 30.12 51.38
C GLU A 328 9.41 30.97 50.23
N LEU A 329 10.13 31.03 49.10
CA LEU A 329 9.67 31.68 47.87
C LEU A 329 8.44 31.00 47.23
N LEU A 330 8.29 29.68 47.37
CA LEU A 330 7.11 28.97 46.86
C LEU A 330 5.87 29.24 47.72
N GLU A 331 6.04 29.28 49.05
CA GLU A 331 4.96 29.63 49.98
C GLU A 331 4.49 31.07 49.76
N GLU A 332 5.41 32.02 49.53
CA GLU A 332 5.09 33.42 49.25
C GLU A 332 4.31 33.58 47.93
N ILE A 333 4.67 32.81 46.89
CA ILE A 333 3.97 32.80 45.59
C ILE A 333 2.58 32.15 45.73
N GLU A 334 2.44 31.07 46.50
CA GLU A 334 1.15 30.42 46.75
C GLU A 334 0.20 31.34 47.52
N GLU A 335 0.69 32.06 48.53
CA GLU A 335 -0.11 33.07 49.25
C GLU A 335 -0.55 34.23 48.33
N GLU A 336 0.34 34.74 47.48
CA GLU A 336 -0.02 35.78 46.50
C GLU A 336 -1.04 35.30 45.46
N THR A 337 -0.95 34.04 45.02
CA THR A 337 -1.91 33.48 44.06
C THR A 337 -3.26 33.19 44.69
N GLU A 338 -3.33 32.71 45.93
CA GLU A 338 -4.60 32.56 46.65
C GLU A 338 -5.27 33.92 46.89
N HIS A 339 -4.50 34.94 47.26
CA HIS A 339 -5.01 36.31 47.41
C HIS A 339 -5.57 36.87 46.09
N ALA A 340 -4.86 36.68 44.97
CA ALA A 340 -5.32 37.12 43.65
C ALA A 340 -6.61 36.42 43.19
N VAL A 341 -6.76 35.12 43.50
CA VAL A 341 -7.96 34.34 43.15
C VAL A 341 -9.17 34.76 44.01
N THR A 342 -8.94 35.17 45.26
CA THR A 342 -10.01 35.70 46.13
C THR A 342 -10.47 37.12 45.78
N GLU A 343 -9.60 37.99 45.25
CA GLU A 343 -10.01 39.32 44.79
C GLU A 343 -10.80 39.28 43.47
N GLU A 344 -10.61 38.26 42.62
CA GLU A 344 -11.34 38.11 41.35
C GLU A 344 -12.76 37.54 41.53
N HIS A 345 -13.10 37.04 42.73
CA HIS A 345 -14.40 36.43 43.06
C HIS A 345 -15.24 37.23 44.08
N ALA A 346 -14.86 38.47 44.42
CA ALA A 346 -15.61 39.39 45.29
C ALA A 346 -16.27 40.54 44.50
#